data_AF-A0A7M4A830-F1
#
_entry.id   AF-A0A7M4A830-F1
#
_cell.length_a   1.000
_cell.length_b   1.000
_cell.length_c   1.000
_cell.angle_alpha   90.00
_cell.angle_beta   90.00
_cell.angle_gamma   90.00
#
_symmetry.space_group_name_H-M   'P 1'
#
loop_
_entity.id
_entity.type
_entity.pdbx_description
1 polymer ?
#
loop_
_entity_poly.entity_id
_entity_poly.type
_entity_poly.pdbx_seq_one_letter_code
_entity_poly.pdbx_strand_id
1 'polypeptide(L)'
;LAREIIKDIEDMEGDKGRNTLAMRIGVEKTRIVAWVILLFTMASILAPFALEIFPKIHLILIIPGLMLIFLVKRKLAYSEDRNAQLLIKRSLQLSLLGLITSTLI
;
A
#
# COMPACT_ATOMS: atom_id res chain seq x y z
N LEU A 1 -5.96 5.00 2.48
CA LEU A 1 -6.92 3.94 2.12
C LEU A 1 -6.47 2.51 2.43
N ALA A 2 -5.66 1.82 1.61
CA ALA A 2 -5.32 0.40 1.87
C ALA A 2 -4.73 0.16 3.28
N ARG A 3 -3.85 1.08 3.73
CA ARG A 3 -3.30 1.11 5.10
C ARG A 3 -4.39 1.19 6.18
N GLU A 4 -5.41 2.03 5.98
CA GLU A 4 -6.51 2.21 6.94
C GLU A 4 -7.42 1.00 6.96
N ILE A 5 -7.74 0.43 5.79
CA ILE A 5 -8.52 -0.81 5.71
C ILE A 5 -7.86 -1.95 6.49
N ILE A 6 -6.53 -2.08 6.41
CA ILE A 6 -5.78 -3.10 7.17
C ILE A 6 -5.72 -2.74 8.66
N LYS A 7 -5.59 -1.45 9.00
CA LYS A 7 -5.66 -0.98 10.39
C LYS A 7 -7.02 -1.31 11.02
N ASP A 8 -8.11 -1.13 10.28
CA ASP A 8 -9.47 -1.44 10.74
C ASP A 8 -9.67 -2.95 11.01
N ILE A 9 -8.84 -3.83 10.41
CA ILE A 9 -8.79 -5.26 10.78
C ILE A 9 -8.10 -5.43 12.14
N GLU A 10 -6.96 -4.78 12.36
CA GLU A 10 -6.21 -4.83 13.63
C GLU A 10 -7.05 -4.28 14.80
N ASP A 11 -7.85 -3.23 14.54
CA ASP A 11 -8.66 -2.56 15.55
C ASP A 11 -10.03 -3.24 15.82
N MET A 12 -10.36 -4.35 15.13
CA MET A 12 -11.69 -4.98 15.19
C MET A 12 -12.19 -5.32 16.60
N GLU A 13 -11.31 -5.75 17.49
CA GLU A 13 -11.67 -6.10 18.87
C GLU A 13 -12.04 -4.87 19.71
N GLY A 14 -11.42 -3.72 19.42
CA GLY A 14 -11.69 -2.44 20.07
C GLY A 14 -12.85 -1.68 19.43
N ASP A 15 -13.12 -1.93 18.14
CA ASP A 15 -14.18 -1.29 17.36
C ASP A 15 -15.58 -1.91 17.55
N LYS A 16 -15.82 -2.64 18.66
CA LYS A 16 -17.12 -3.26 18.98
C LYS A 16 -18.25 -2.21 18.92
N GLY A 17 -19.20 -2.42 18.01
CA GLY A 17 -20.33 -1.51 17.77
C GLY A 17 -20.16 -0.59 16.56
N ARG A 18 -19.02 -0.61 15.88
CA ARG A 18 -18.83 0.05 14.58
C ARG A 18 -19.19 -0.89 13.43
N ASN A 19 -19.30 -0.34 12.22
CA ASN A 19 -19.61 -1.09 11.00
C ASN A 19 -18.48 -0.95 9.98
N THR A 20 -17.28 -1.47 10.32
CA THR A 20 -16.10 -1.45 9.45
C THR A 20 -16.24 -2.43 8.27
N LEU A 21 -15.39 -2.28 7.25
CA LEU A 21 -15.41 -3.17 6.09
C LEU A 21 -15.18 -4.64 6.51
N ALA A 22 -14.20 -4.87 7.39
CA ALA A 22 -13.88 -6.20 7.92
C ALA A 22 -15.05 -6.88 8.62
N MET A 23 -15.88 -6.12 9.33
CA MET A 23 -17.09 -6.65 9.99
C MET A 23 -18.20 -7.00 9.01
N ARG A 24 -18.30 -6.31 7.87
CA ARG A 24 -19.36 -6.53 6.86
C ARG A 24 -19.05 -7.69 5.92
N ILE A 25 -17.81 -7.79 5.44
CA ILE A 25 -17.44 -8.74 4.39
C ILE A 25 -16.45 -9.82 4.87
N GLY A 26 -16.01 -9.75 6.13
CA GLY A 26 -15.02 -10.63 6.70
C GLY A 26 -13.58 -10.15 6.48
N VAL A 27 -12.68 -10.60 7.35
CA VAL A 27 -11.27 -10.22 7.36
C VAL A 27 -10.56 -10.61 6.06
N GLU A 28 -10.73 -11.83 5.58
CA GLU A 28 -10.03 -12.31 4.38
C GLU A 28 -10.41 -11.52 3.13
N LYS A 29 -11.70 -11.28 2.90
CA LYS A 29 -12.16 -10.46 1.76
C LYS A 29 -11.64 -9.02 1.87
N THR A 30 -11.55 -8.50 3.08
CA THR A 30 -11.02 -7.16 3.35
C THR A 30 -9.52 -7.06 3.02
N ARG A 31 -8.73 -8.09 3.34
CA ARG A 31 -7.32 -8.16 2.92
C ARG A 31 -7.17 -8.20 1.41
N ILE A 32 -8.03 -8.94 0.70
CA ILE A 32 -8.04 -8.98 -0.77
C ILE A 32 -8.35 -7.58 -1.33
N VAL A 33 -9.37 -6.90 -0.80
CA VAL A 33 -9.70 -5.53 -1.20
C VAL A 33 -8.52 -4.59 -0.99
N ALA A 34 -7.86 -4.65 0.17
CA ALA A 34 -6.67 -3.85 0.44
C ALA A 34 -5.54 -4.15 -0.56
N TRP A 35 -5.32 -5.42 -0.91
CA TRP A 35 -4.33 -5.81 -1.91
C TRP A 35 -4.66 -5.27 -3.31
N VAL A 36 -5.92 -5.33 -3.73
CA VAL A 36 -6.37 -4.76 -5.02
C VAL A 36 -6.13 -3.24 -5.06
N ILE A 37 -6.43 -2.51 -3.98
CA ILE A 37 -6.15 -1.08 -3.89
C ILE A 37 -4.64 -0.79 -3.99
N LEU A 38 -3.79 -1.65 -3.42
CA LEU A 38 -2.33 -1.51 -3.54
C LEU A 38 -1.84 -1.75 -4.97
N LEU A 39 -2.49 -2.64 -5.75
CA LEU A 39 -2.17 -2.81 -7.17
C LEU A 39 -2.50 -1.54 -7.97
N PHE A 40 -3.64 -0.91 -7.71
CA PHE A 40 -3.96 0.39 -8.30
C PHE A 40 -2.97 1.47 -7.86
N THR A 41 -2.57 1.48 -6.59
CA THR A 41 -1.55 2.40 -6.08
C THR A 41 -0.22 2.23 -6.83
N MET A 42 0.19 0.99 -7.08
CA MET A 42 1.40 0.69 -7.85
C MET A 42 1.29 1.19 -9.30
N ALA A 43 0.15 0.95 -9.95
CA ALA A 43 -0.11 1.49 -11.28
C ALA A 43 -0.03 3.03 -11.31
N SER A 44 -0.62 3.70 -10.32
CA SER A 44 -0.58 5.17 -10.20
C SER A 44 0.83 5.71 -9.94
N ILE A 45 1.66 5.02 -9.16
CA ILE A 45 3.07 5.41 -8.93
C ILE A 45 3.89 5.28 -10.22
N LEU A 46 3.60 4.27 -11.04
CA LEU A 46 4.30 4.02 -12.30
C LEU A 46 3.80 4.90 -13.45
N ALA A 47 2.55 5.37 -13.40
CA ALA A 47 1.91 6.12 -14.48
C ALA A 47 2.70 7.36 -14.96
N PRO A 48 3.28 8.21 -14.09
CA PRO A 48 4.08 9.35 -14.54
C PRO A 48 5.30 8.96 -15.39
N PHE A 49 5.90 7.80 -15.15
CA PHE A 49 7.04 7.31 -15.93
C PHE A 49 6.58 6.70 -17.26
N ALA A 50 5.42 6.03 -17.26
CA ALA A 50 4.80 5.48 -18.47
C ALA A 50 4.31 6.58 -19.42
N LEU A 51 3.80 7.69 -18.87
CA LEU A 51 3.36 8.88 -19.59
C LEU A 51 4.52 9.83 -19.94
N GLU A 52 5.77 9.44 -19.66
CA GLU A 52 6.98 10.22 -19.92
C GLU A 52 7.00 11.61 -19.25
N ILE A 53 6.26 11.77 -18.15
CA ILE A 53 6.28 12.96 -17.28
C ILE A 53 7.63 13.03 -16.53
N PHE A 54 8.14 11.87 -16.11
CA PHE A 54 9.47 11.75 -15.51
C PHE A 54 10.41 10.89 -16.37
N PRO A 55 11.73 11.17 -16.35
CA PRO A 55 12.73 10.30 -16.96
C PRO A 55 12.66 8.87 -16.43
N LYS A 56 12.72 7.88 -17.33
CA LYS A 56 12.65 6.45 -16.98
C LYS A 56 13.75 6.03 -16.00
N ILE A 57 14.92 6.68 -16.05
CA ILE A 57 16.04 6.41 -15.13
C ILE A 57 15.69 6.74 -13.67
N HIS A 58 14.78 7.68 -13.42
CA HIS A 58 14.34 8.04 -12.06
C HIS A 58 13.47 6.94 -11.41
N LEU A 59 13.05 5.91 -12.15
CA LEU A 59 12.42 4.72 -11.57
C LEU A 59 13.29 4.08 -10.48
N ILE A 60 14.62 4.19 -10.56
CA ILE A 60 15.55 3.68 -9.54
C ILE A 60 15.26 4.25 -8.14
N LEU A 61 14.74 5.48 -8.07
CA LEU A 61 14.37 6.15 -6.82
C LEU A 61 13.08 5.57 -6.21
N ILE A 62 12.23 4.96 -7.03
CA ILE A 62 10.90 4.46 -6.66
C ILE A 62 10.93 2.96 -6.37
N ILE A 63 11.85 2.21 -6.98
CA ILE A 63 12.00 0.75 -6.81
C ILE A 63 11.97 0.30 -5.35
N PRO A 64 12.68 0.93 -4.39
CA PRO A 64 12.63 0.52 -2.98
C PRO A 64 11.21 0.57 -2.41
N GLY A 65 10.44 1.62 -2.74
CA GLY A 65 9.05 1.76 -2.34
C GLY A 65 8.16 0.67 -2.93
N LEU A 66 8.33 0.35 -4.21
CA LEU A 66 7.56 -0.71 -4.90
C LEU A 66 7.86 -2.10 -4.34
N MET A 67 9.12 -2.41 -4.05
CA MET A 67 9.52 -3.68 -3.44
C MET A 67 8.81 -3.91 -2.11
N LEU A 68 8.64 -2.86 -1.29
CA LEU A 68 7.88 -2.96 -0.05
C LEU A 68 6.40 -3.28 -0.30
N ILE A 69 5.76 -2.75 -1.36
CA ILE A 69 4.37 -3.12 -1.72
C ILE A 69 4.28 -4.61 -2.03
N PHE A 70 5.22 -5.17 -2.80
CA PHE A 70 5.21 -6.61 -3.11
C PHE A 70 5.28 -7.49 -1.86
N LEU A 71 6.04 -7.09 -0.85
CA LEU A 71 6.13 -7.83 0.42
C LEU A 71 4.83 -7.81 1.23
N VAL A 72 3.95 -6.83 1.00
CA VAL A 72 2.64 -6.73 1.69
C VAL A 72 1.76 -7.93 1.36
N LYS A 73 1.72 -8.41 0.12
CA LYS A 73 0.91 -9.58 -0.27
C LYS A 73 1.21 -10.78 0.63
N ARG A 74 2.50 -11.04 0.85
CA ARG A 74 2.95 -12.13 1.72
C ARG A 74 2.45 -11.93 3.16
N LYS A 75 2.59 -10.72 3.71
CA LYS A 75 2.16 -10.42 5.08
C LYS A 75 0.65 -10.56 5.27
N LEU A 76 -0.15 -10.13 4.30
CA LEU A 76 -1.61 -10.33 4.30
C LEU A 76 -1.98 -11.82 4.25
N ALA A 77 -1.26 -12.63 3.46
CA ALA A 77 -1.49 -14.07 3.36
C ALA A 77 -1.22 -14.81 4.69
N TYR A 78 -0.22 -14.36 5.47
CA TYR A 78 0.08 -14.91 6.80
C TYR A 78 -0.70 -14.26 7.94
N SER A 79 -1.72 -13.45 7.65
CA SER A 79 -2.49 -12.71 8.67
C SER A 79 -1.66 -11.77 9.54
N GLU A 80 -0.51 -11.31 9.05
CA GLU A 80 0.36 -10.36 9.75
C GLU A 80 -0.03 -8.91 9.43
N ASP A 81 -1.27 -8.54 9.76
CA ASP A 81 -1.89 -7.26 9.33
C ASP A 81 -1.12 -6.02 9.81
N ARG A 82 -0.63 -6.03 11.05
CA ARG A 82 0.21 -4.95 11.59
C ARG A 82 1.50 -4.75 10.79
N ASN A 83 2.16 -5.85 10.40
CA ASN A 83 3.38 -5.78 9.59
C ASN A 83 3.07 -5.32 8.16
N ALA A 84 1.96 -5.78 7.58
CA ALA A 84 1.47 -5.28 6.30
C ALA A 84 1.24 -3.75 6.35
N GLN A 85 0.58 -3.24 7.40
CA GLN A 85 0.37 -1.82 7.59
C GLN A 85 1.67 -1.01 7.66
N LEU A 86 2.67 -1.50 8.41
CA LEU A 86 3.99 -0.85 8.52
C LEU A 86 4.72 -0.81 7.18
N LEU A 87 4.68 -1.90 6.41
CA LEU A 87 5.27 -1.95 5.06
C LEU A 87 4.60 -0.96 4.11
N ILE A 88 3.26 -0.85 4.13
CA ILE A 88 2.53 0.13 3.32
C ILE A 88 2.96 1.56 3.68
N LYS A 89 3.09 1.87 4.98
CA LYS A 89 3.54 3.19 5.42
C LYS A 89 4.94 3.51 4.93
N ARG A 90 5.88 2.58 5.06
CA ARG A 90 7.27 2.77 4.61
C ARG A 90 7.36 2.86 3.09
N SER A 91 6.60 2.03 2.37
CA SER A 91 6.48 2.10 0.91
C SER A 91 6.03 3.48 0.44
N LEU A 92 4.99 4.03 1.07
CA LEU A 92 4.48 5.37 0.77
C LEU A 92 5.57 6.44 0.97
N GLN A 93 6.28 6.39 2.10
CA GLN A 93 7.35 7.34 2.41
C GLN A 93 8.49 7.30 1.38
N LEU A 94 8.96 6.10 1.02
CA LEU A 94 10.04 5.92 0.04
C LEU A 94 9.60 6.34 -1.37
N SER A 95 8.40 5.93 -1.79
CA SER A 95 7.87 6.28 -3.11
C SER A 95 7.66 7.79 -3.24
N LEU A 96 7.12 8.42 -2.19
CA LEU A 96 6.94 9.87 -2.16
C LEU A 96 8.28 10.60 -2.22
N LEU A 97 9.27 10.15 -1.45
CA LEU A 97 10.62 10.74 -1.48
C LEU A 97 11.25 10.61 -2.86
N GLY A 98 11.16 9.44 -3.49
CA GLY A 98 11.69 9.25 -4.85
C GLY A 98 10.96 10.11 -5.90
N LEU A 99 9.65 10.31 -5.78
CA LEU A 99 8.89 11.20 -6.67
C LEU A 99 9.31 12.66 -6.48
N ILE A 100 9.45 13.13 -5.24
CA ILE A 100 9.94 14.48 -4.94
C ILE A 100 11.35 14.66 -5.51
N THR A 101 12.26 13.72 -5.26
CA THR A 101 13.62 13.79 -5.82
C THR A 101 13.58 13.83 -7.34
N SER A 102 12.71 13.05 -8.00
CA SER A 102 12.53 13.07 -9.46
C SER A 102 12.04 14.41 -10.03
N THR A 103 11.45 15.29 -9.20
CA THR A 103 11.07 16.65 -9.62
C THR A 103 12.20 17.67 -9.46
N LEU A 104 13.21 17.36 -8.64
CA LEU A 104 14.29 18.28 -8.29
C LEU A 104 15.55 18.12 -9.15
N ILE A 105 15.66 17.00 -9.87
CA ILE A 105 16.78 16.64 -10.76
C ILE A 105 16.26 16.47 -12.19
#